data_AF-A0A4P7P0I9-F1
#
_entry.id   AF-A0A4P7P0I9-F1
#
_cell.length_a   1.000
_cell.length_b   1.000
_cell.length_c   1.000
_cell.angle_alpha   90.00
_cell.angle_beta   90.00
_cell.angle_gamma   90.00
#
_symmetry.space_group_name_H-M   'P 1'
#
loop_
_entity.id
_entity.type
_entity.pdbx_description
1 polymer ?
#
loop_
_entity_poly.entity_id
_entity_poly.type
_entity_poly.pdbx_seq_one_letter_code
_entity_poly.pdbx_strand_id
1 'polypeptide(L)'
;MSVEQTKLNLLAHSKNMLNAAESRQWQELTELDHLWHPMLENAVEEYGEALSGIVEQILEDNEIIAKYLQEAQQETASEMQQDTHIAASIKEYLK
;
A
#
# COMPACT_ATOMS: atom_id res chain seq x y z
N MET A 1 -19.32 -17.35 -6.25
CA MET A 1 -18.20 -17.22 -7.22
C MET A 1 -17.54 -18.58 -7.35
N SER A 2 -16.61 -18.79 -8.30
CA SER A 2 -15.74 -19.98 -8.24
C SER A 2 -14.46 -19.63 -7.47
N VAL A 3 -13.84 -20.63 -6.85
CA VAL A 3 -12.56 -20.44 -6.14
C VAL A 3 -11.48 -19.80 -7.03
N GLU A 4 -11.40 -20.22 -8.30
CA GLU A 4 -10.41 -19.67 -9.25
C GLU A 4 -10.70 -18.21 -9.60
N GLN A 5 -11.98 -17.83 -9.68
CA GLN A 5 -12.34 -16.43 -9.89
C GLN A 5 -12.04 -15.57 -8.66
N THR A 6 -12.28 -16.08 -7.46
CA THR A 6 -11.91 -15.40 -6.21
C THR A 6 -10.40 -15.22 -6.13
N LYS A 7 -9.62 -16.25 -6.45
CA LYS A 7 -8.14 -16.15 -6.49
C LYS A 7 -7.66 -15.07 -7.44
N LEU A 8 -8.21 -15.05 -8.65
CA LEU A 8 -7.85 -14.07 -9.67
C LEU A 8 -8.21 -12.65 -9.23
N ASN A 9 -9.37 -12.46 -8.58
CA ASN A 9 -9.76 -11.17 -8.04
C ASN A 9 -8.82 -10.71 -6.91
N LEU A 10 -8.43 -11.61 -5.99
CA LEU A 10 -7.47 -11.30 -4.93
C LEU A 10 -6.10 -10.91 -5.47
N LEU A 11 -5.58 -11.69 -6.44
CA LEU A 11 -4.31 -11.38 -7.10
C LEU A 11 -4.37 -10.06 -7.87
N ALA A 12 -5.46 -9.80 -8.59
CA ALA A 12 -5.63 -8.55 -9.32
C ALA A 12 -5.69 -7.35 -8.37
N HIS A 13 -6.41 -7.47 -7.25
CA HIS A 13 -6.50 -6.41 -6.25
C HIS A 13 -5.14 -6.13 -5.61
N SER A 14 -4.42 -7.18 -5.20
CA SER A 14 -3.04 -7.11 -4.70
C SER A 14 -2.11 -6.39 -5.68
N LYS A 15 -2.16 -6.75 -6.97
CA LYS A 15 -1.37 -6.09 -8.01
C LYS A 15 -1.77 -4.64 -8.25
N ASN A 16 -3.04 -4.29 -8.15
CA ASN A 16 -3.48 -2.91 -8.25
C ASN A 16 -2.95 -2.06 -7.10
N MET A 17 -2.96 -2.59 -5.87
CA MET A 17 -2.35 -1.93 -4.71
C MET A 17 -0.84 -1.74 -4.92
N LEU A 18 -0.15 -2.76 -5.43
CA LEU A 18 1.27 -2.66 -5.77
C LEU A 18 1.54 -1.57 -6.81
N ASN A 19 0.78 -1.54 -7.89
CA ASN A 19 0.92 -0.53 -8.95
C ASN A 19 0.66 0.89 -8.42
N ALA A 20 -0.34 1.06 -7.54
CA ALA A 20 -0.64 2.33 -6.90
C ALA A 20 0.51 2.79 -5.99
N ALA A 21 1.11 1.87 -5.23
CA ALA A 21 2.27 2.15 -4.39
C ALA A 21 3.51 2.53 -5.23
N GLU A 22 3.81 1.75 -6.28
CA GLU A 22 4.93 2.03 -7.20
C GLU A 22 4.76 3.39 -7.91
N SER A 23 3.54 3.71 -8.31
CA SER A 23 3.18 4.98 -8.97
C SER A 23 3.01 6.16 -7.99
N ARG A 24 3.23 5.95 -6.69
CA ARG A 24 3.05 6.95 -5.62
C ARG A 24 1.62 7.53 -5.56
N GLN A 25 0.62 6.77 -6.00
CA GLN A 25 -0.79 7.14 -5.97
C GLN A 25 -1.40 6.80 -4.59
N TRP A 26 -0.97 7.50 -3.55
CA TRP A 26 -1.28 7.15 -2.16
C TRP A 26 -2.78 7.20 -1.82
N GLN A 27 -3.53 8.08 -2.46
CA GLN A 27 -4.98 8.14 -2.28
C GLN A 27 -5.66 6.87 -2.83
N GLU A 28 -5.30 6.46 -4.05
CA GLU A 28 -5.83 5.24 -4.66
C GLU A 28 -5.43 4.00 -3.86
N LEU A 29 -4.17 3.94 -3.39
CA LEU A 29 -3.72 2.86 -2.51
C LEU A 29 -4.57 2.78 -1.23
N THR A 30 -4.90 3.92 -0.62
CA THR A 30 -5.74 3.98 0.59
C THR A 30 -7.17 3.50 0.32
N GLU A 31 -7.75 3.90 -0.81
CA GLU A 31 -9.08 3.46 -1.23
C GLU A 31 -9.11 1.94 -1.48
N LEU A 32 -8.07 1.38 -2.08
CA LEU A 32 -7.92 -0.06 -2.31
C LEU A 32 -7.69 -0.84 -1.00
N ASP A 33 -6.88 -0.32 -0.08
CA ASP A 33 -6.56 -0.96 1.20
C ASP A 33 -7.80 -1.08 2.10
N HIS A 34 -8.68 -0.07 2.11
CA HIS A 34 -9.94 -0.11 2.85
C HIS A 34 -10.86 -1.27 2.44
N LEU A 35 -10.78 -1.71 1.19
CA LEU A 35 -11.56 -2.83 0.66
C LEU A 35 -10.84 -4.17 0.85
N TRP A 36 -9.52 -4.15 1.05
CA TRP A 36 -8.68 -5.33 1.01
C TRP A 36 -8.95 -6.29 2.16
N HIS A 37 -8.98 -5.78 3.39
CA HIS A 37 -9.18 -6.63 4.58
C HIS A 37 -10.53 -7.37 4.57
N PRO A 38 -11.68 -6.71 4.34
CA PRO A 38 -12.96 -7.40 4.20
C PRO A 38 -12.98 -8.40 3.04
N MET A 39 -12.32 -8.09 1.92
CA MET A 39 -12.26 -8.98 0.76
C MET A 39 -11.46 -10.26 1.06
N LEU A 40 -10.34 -10.14 1.78
CA LEU A 40 -9.55 -11.28 2.24
C LEU A 40 -10.31 -12.13 3.27
N GLU A 41 -10.91 -11.51 4.28
CA GLU A 41 -11.66 -12.25 5.31
C GLU A 41 -12.78 -13.08 4.69
N ASN A 42 -13.59 -12.48 3.82
CA ASN A 42 -14.67 -13.20 3.12
C ASN A 42 -14.13 -14.36 2.26
N ALA A 43 -13.02 -14.14 1.55
CA ALA A 43 -12.45 -15.19 0.71
C ALA A 43 -11.86 -16.35 1.53
N VAL A 44 -11.21 -16.05 2.66
CA VAL A 44 -10.67 -17.05 3.57
C VAL A 44 -11.80 -17.84 4.25
N GLU A 45 -12.88 -17.17 4.64
CA GLU A 45 -14.07 -17.83 5.21
C GLU A 45 -14.73 -18.78 4.20
N GLU A 46 -14.84 -18.37 2.93
CA GLU A 46 -15.52 -19.16 1.89
C GLU A 46 -14.66 -20.30 1.33
N TYR A 47 -13.35 -20.09 1.16
CA TYR A 47 -12.48 -21.02 0.41
C TYR A 47 -11.28 -21.57 1.21
N GLY A 48 -10.91 -20.96 2.34
CA GLY A 48 -9.87 -21.44 3.25
C GLY A 48 -8.57 -21.89 2.56
N GLU A 49 -8.18 -23.15 2.80
CA GLU A 49 -6.96 -23.76 2.25
C GLU A 49 -6.90 -23.78 0.72
N ALA A 50 -8.04 -23.69 0.03
CA ALA A 50 -8.07 -23.67 -1.43
C ALA A 50 -7.41 -22.41 -2.00
N LEU A 51 -7.18 -21.37 -1.19
CA LEU A 51 -6.44 -20.15 -1.56
C LEU A 51 -4.91 -20.29 -1.41
N SER A 52 -4.39 -21.38 -0.85
CA SER A 52 -2.95 -21.58 -0.59
C SER A 52 -2.05 -21.31 -1.80
N GLY A 53 -2.52 -21.62 -3.01
CA GLY A 53 -1.78 -21.43 -4.26
C GLY A 53 -1.51 -19.97 -4.67
N ILE A 54 -2.09 -18.98 -3.97
CA ILE A 54 -1.86 -17.54 -4.26
C ILE A 54 -1.26 -16.76 -3.08
N VAL A 55 -1.06 -17.42 -1.93
CA VAL A 55 -0.64 -16.75 -0.69
C VAL A 55 0.75 -16.13 -0.84
N GLU A 56 1.70 -16.87 -1.41
CA GLU A 56 3.09 -16.41 -1.58
C GLU A 56 3.15 -15.13 -2.43
N GLN A 57 2.39 -15.08 -3.53
CA GLN A 57 2.35 -13.91 -4.42
C GLN A 57 1.74 -12.68 -3.74
N ILE A 58 0.70 -12.86 -2.93
CA ILE A 58 0.09 -11.77 -2.16
C ILE A 58 1.06 -11.25 -1.09
N LEU A 59 1.82 -12.15 -0.45
CA LEU A 59 2.83 -11.75 0.54
C LEU A 59 3.97 -10.97 -0.12
N GLU A 60 4.48 -11.44 -1.26
CA GLU A 60 5.50 -10.73 -2.05
C GLU A 60 5.04 -9.32 -2.44
N ASP A 61 3.81 -9.17 -2.93
CA ASP A 61 3.25 -7.86 -3.27
C ASP A 61 3.18 -6.94 -2.05
N ASN A 62 2.72 -7.44 -0.90
CA ASN A 62 2.63 -6.68 0.35
C ASN A 62 4.00 -6.23 0.86
N GLU A 63 5.02 -7.08 0.76
CA GLU A 63 6.39 -6.72 1.16
C GLU A 63 6.94 -5.57 0.30
N ILE A 64 6.67 -5.60 -1.01
CA ILE A 64 7.09 -4.53 -1.92
C ILE A 64 6.31 -3.23 -1.65
N ILE A 65 4.99 -3.31 -1.42
CA ILE A 65 4.16 -2.17 -1.03
C ILE A 65 4.70 -1.53 0.27
N ALA A 66 5.01 -2.33 1.28
CA ALA A 66 5.56 -1.85 2.55
C ALA A 66 6.90 -1.13 2.35
N LYS A 67 7.75 -1.64 1.46
CA LYS A 67 9.01 -0.98 1.10
C LYS A 67 8.75 0.41 0.47
N TYR A 68 7.87 0.52 -0.51
CA TYR A 68 7.54 1.81 -1.13
C TYR A 68 6.96 2.82 -0.14
N LEU A 69 6.08 2.36 0.76
CA LEU A 69 5.55 3.19 1.86
C LEU A 69 6.66 3.70 2.77
N GLN A 70 7.60 2.84 3.16
CA GLN A 70 8.71 3.23 4.02
C GLN A 70 9.62 4.26 3.35
N GLU A 71 9.92 4.08 2.06
CA GLU A 71 10.71 5.04 1.27
C GLU A 71 10.00 6.41 1.19
N ALA A 72 8.69 6.42 0.90
CA ALA A 72 7.91 7.65 0.82
C ALA A 72 7.80 8.38 2.16
N GLN A 73 7.68 7.64 3.27
CA GLN A 73 7.69 8.22 4.62
C GLN A 73 9.03 8.88 4.96
N GLN A 74 10.14 8.26 4.56
CA GLN A 74 11.48 8.83 4.76
C GLN A 74 11.69 10.10 3.94
N GLU A 75 11.26 10.09 2.68
CA GLU A 75 11.31 11.25 1.79
C GLU A 75 10.52 12.43 2.38
N THR A 76 9.27 12.18 2.76
CA THR A 76 8.39 13.19 3.39
C THR A 76 9.00 13.75 4.68
N ALA A 77 9.58 12.90 5.52
CA ALA A 77 10.22 13.34 6.76
C ALA A 77 11.44 14.24 6.50
N SER A 78 12.21 13.94 5.46
CA SER A 78 13.36 14.75 5.05
C SER A 78 12.94 16.12 4.51
N GLU A 79 11.90 16.16 3.66
CA GLU A 79 11.32 17.41 3.15
C GLU A 79 10.79 18.29 4.29
N MET A 80 10.06 17.70 5.24
CA MET A 80 9.54 18.44 6.39
C MET A 80 10.65 19.06 7.26
N GLN A 81 11.78 18.36 7.42
CA GLN A 81 12.95 18.91 8.13
C GLN A 81 13.55 20.10 7.39
N GLN A 82 13.67 20.01 6.07
CA GLN A 82 14.19 21.10 5.23
C GLN A 82 13.27 22.32 5.30
N ASP A 83 11.96 22.13 5.17
CA ASP A 83 10.97 23.21 5.25
C ASP A 83 10.98 23.90 6.62
N THR A 84 11.13 23.11 7.70
CA THR A 84 11.25 23.65 9.06
C THR A 84 12.49 24.53 9.19
N HIS A 85 13.63 24.10 8.63
CA HIS A 85 14.85 24.90 8.64
C HIS A 85 14.69 26.20 7.84
N ILE A 86 14.10 26.14 6.64
CA ILE A 86 13.83 27.32 5.81
C ILE A 86 12.91 28.31 6.55
N ALA A 87 11.83 27.82 7.15
CA ALA A 87 10.90 28.64 7.92
C ALA A 87 11.59 29.32 9.11
N ALA A 88 12.48 28.61 9.80
CA ALA A 88 13.29 29.17 10.88
C ALA A 88 14.23 30.28 10.38
N SER A 89 14.94 30.05 9.26
CA SER A 89 15.82 31.06 8.65
C SER A 89 15.06 32.31 8.22
N ILE A 90 13.90 32.18 7.57
CA ILE A 90 13.06 33.32 7.19
C ILE A 90 12.65 34.14 8.42
N LYS A 91 12.28 33.46 9.51
CA LYS A 91 11.91 34.12 10.77
C LYS A 91 13.07 34.89 11.40
N GLU A 92 14.31 34.43 11.23
CA GLU A 92 15.51 35.16 11.66
C GLU A 92 15.78 36.40 10.81
N TYR A 93 15.58 36.34 9.50
CA TYR A 93 15.75 37.50 8.60
C TYR A 93 14.69 38.60 8.76
N LEU A 94 13.51 38.27 9.29
CA LEU A 94 12.42 39.22 9.53
C LEU A 94 12.48 39.90 10.91
N LYS A 95 13.52 39.62 11.71
CA LYS A 95 13.83 40.34 12.96
C LYS A 95 14.79 41.49 12.71
#